data_AF-A0A3D2T0E6-F1
#
_entry.id   AF-A0A3D2T0E6-F1
#
_cell.length_a   1.000
_cell.length_b   1.000
_cell.length_c   1.000
_cell.angle_alpha   90.00
_cell.angle_beta   90.00
_cell.angle_gamma   90.00
#
_symmetry.space_group_name_H-M   'P 1'
#
loop_
_entity.id
_entity.type
_entity.pdbx_description
1 polymer ?
#
loop_
_entity_poly.entity_id
_entity_poly.type
_entity_poly.pdbx_seq_one_letter_code
_entity_poly.pdbx_strand_id
1 'polypeptide(L)' 'MNQTVSLSAPAKVNLFLKVLHRRSDGFHELETLFQAIDY' A
#
# COMPACT_ATOMS: atom_id res chain seq x y z
N MET A 1 15.18 20.80 24.80
CA MET A 1 14.23 21.26 23.79
C MET A 1 13.92 20.07 22.90
N ASN A 2 12.66 19.62 22.82
CA ASN A 2 12.31 18.51 21.92
C ASN A 2 12.16 19.08 20.50
N GLN A 3 12.98 18.59 19.57
CA GLN A 3 12.82 18.88 18.16
C GLN A 3 11.81 17.90 17.57
N THR A 4 10.82 18.42 16.85
CA THR A 4 9.82 17.61 16.14
C THR A 4 10.18 17.58 14.66
N VAL A 5 10.17 16.39 14.06
CA VAL A 5 10.37 16.18 12.62
C VAL A 5 9.02 15.91 11.98
N SER A 6 8.71 16.60 10.88
CA SER A 6 7.54 16.35 10.06
C SER A 6 7.99 15.86 8.68
N LEU A 7 7.33 14.83 8.16
CA LEU A 7 7.64 14.20 6.87
C LEU A 7 6.35 13.99 6.08
N SER A 8 6.44 14.06 4.75
CA SER A 8 5.33 13.75 3.85
C SER A 8 5.08 12.24 3.76
N ALA A 9 3.82 11.82 3.83
CA ALA A 9 3.39 10.44 3.67
C ALA A 9 2.20 10.39 2.69
N PRO A 10 2.45 10.30 1.37
CA PRO A 10 1.37 10.31 0.37
C PRO A 10 0.48 9.09 0.53
N ALA A 11 -0.81 9.26 0.26
CA ALA A 11 -1.74 8.14 0.18
C ALA A 11 -1.49 7.33 -1.11
N LYS A 12 -2.05 6.12 -1.19
CA LYS A 12 -2.03 5.31 -2.41
C LYS A 12 -3.42 4.94 -2.86
N VAL A 13 -3.54 4.66 -4.15
CA VAL A 13 -4.63 3.89 -4.76
C VAL A 13 -4.07 2.63 -5.42
N ASN A 14 -4.93 1.63 -5.62
CA ASN A 14 -4.62 0.46 -6.45
C ASN A 14 -5.33 0.69 -7.80
N LEU A 15 -4.57 0.88 -8.89
CA LEU A 15 -5.17 1.09 -10.22
C LEU A 15 -5.84 -0.18 -10.75
N PHE A 16 -5.39 -1.34 -10.28
CA PHE A 16 -6.11 -2.60 -10.35
C PHE A 16 -5.75 -3.45 -9.14
N LEU A 17 -6.60 -4.42 -8.80
CA LEU A 17 -6.33 -5.43 -7.77
C LEU A 17 -6.90 -6.76 -8.21
N LYS A 18 -6.04 -7.78 -8.30
CA LYS A 18 -6.42 -9.16 -8.61
C LYS A 18 -5.99 -10.08 -7.48
N VAL A 19 -6.93 -10.88 -6.99
CA VAL A 19 -6.69 -11.93 -6.00
C VAL A 19 -6.46 -13.23 -6.78
N LEU A 20 -5.26 -13.81 -6.67
CA LEU A 20 -4.89 -14.99 -7.46
C LEU A 20 -5.35 -16.29 -6.79
N HIS A 21 -4.89 -16.56 -5.57
CA HIS A 21 -5.34 -17.70 -4.78
C HIS A 21 -5.04 -17.50 -3.30
N ARG A 22 -5.66 -18.34 -2.46
CA ARG A 22 -5.34 -18.45 -1.03
C ARG A 22 -4.08 -19.30 -0.86
N ARG A 23 -3.17 -18.86 0.01
CA ARG A 23 -1.93 -19.54 0.39
C ARG A 23 -2.17 -20.46 1.59
N SER A 24 -1.24 -21.38 1.83
CA SER A 24 -1.29 -22.29 2.97
C SER A 24 -1.17 -21.59 4.33
N ASP A 25 -0.59 -20.39 4.36
CA ASP A 25 -0.45 -19.54 5.56
C ASP A 25 -1.71 -18.71 5.87
N GLY A 26 -2.77 -18.84 5.07
CA GLY A 26 -4.04 -18.16 5.28
C GLY A 26 -4.17 -16.80 4.60
N PHE A 27 -3.12 -16.28 3.95
CA PHE A 27 -3.16 -15.05 3.15
C PHE A 27 -3.57 -15.32 1.69
N HIS A 28 -3.67 -14.27 0.88
CA HIS A 28 -3.89 -14.37 -0.56
C HIS A 28 -2.68 -13.84 -1.32
N GLU A 29 -2.37 -14.48 -2.44
CA GLU A 29 -1.45 -13.91 -3.42
C GLU A 29 -2.19 -12.85 -4.25
N LEU A 30 -1.60 -11.66 -4.35
CA LEU A 30 -2.20 -10.49 -4.98
C LEU A 30 -1.32 -9.99 -6.12
N GLU A 31 -1.95 -9.62 -7.23
CA GLU A 31 -1.35 -8.88 -8.32
C GLU A 31 -2.03 -7.50 -8.38
N THR A 32 -1.26 -6.42 -8.33
CA THR A 32 -1.79 -5.06 -8.26
C THR A 32 -0.76 -4.05 -8.75
N LEU A 33 -1.22 -2.88 -9.23
CA LEU A 33 -0.38 -1.71 -9.49
C LEU A 33 -0.70 -0.61 -8.48
N PHE A 34 0.30 -0.26 -7.67
CA PHE A 34 0.22 0.81 -6.68
C PHE A 34 0.53 2.15 -7.34
N GLN A 35 -0.30 3.16 -7.08
CA GLN A 35 -0.08 4.54 -7.48
C GLN A 35 -0.14 5.42 -6.23
N ALA A 36 0.93 6.15 -5.95
CA ALA A 36 0.88 7.23 -4.96
C ALA A 36 0.00 8.36 -5.49
N ILE A 37 -0.80 8.97 -4.62
CA ILE A 37 -1.60 10.15 -4.94
C ILE A 37 -1.10 11.34 -4.12
N ASP A 38 -1.10 12.51 -4.76
CA ASP A 38 -0.66 13.76 -4.16
C ASP A 38 -1.79 14.46 -3.39
N TYR A 39 -1.42 15.46 -2.58
CA TYR A 39 -2.33 16.38 -1.86
C TYR A 39 -2.62 17.64 -2.67
#